data_AF-A0AAF3EP37-F1
#
_entry.id   AF-A0AAF3EP37-F1
#
_cell.length_a   1.000
_cell.length_b   1.000
_cell.length_c   1.000
_cell.angle_alpha   90.00
_cell.angle_beta   90.00
_cell.angle_gamma   90.00
#
_symmetry.space_group_name_H-M   'P 1'
#
loop_
_entity.id
_entity.type
_entity.pdbx_description
1 polymer ?
#
loop_
_entity_poly.entity_id
_entity_poly.type
_entity_poly.pdbx_seq_one_letter_code
_entity_poly.pdbx_strand_id
1 'polypeptide(L)'
;MSVMSRSFDAAFEDYLAVYYKKTQIDEDFEKENLALVNIYLQSNAIETWTQQEEYTFWTLACDIGGALGLFLGASVVTITEFGYIIFQQYWRVDRQKKRLKLQYSFE
;
A
#
# COMPACT_ATOMS: atom_id res chain seq x y z
N MET A 1 -26.94 -9.90 -6.66
CA MET A 1 -26.27 -10.82 -7.62
C MET A 1 -27.27 -11.31 -8.68
N SER A 2 -27.95 -10.40 -9.39
CA SER A 2 -29.04 -10.75 -10.34
C SER A 2 -29.07 -9.85 -11.59
N VAL A 3 -28.50 -8.64 -11.51
CA VAL A 3 -28.50 -7.69 -12.64
C VAL A 3 -27.42 -8.01 -13.69
N MET A 4 -26.23 -8.46 -13.24
CA MET A 4 -25.07 -8.70 -14.13
C MET A 4 -25.26 -9.90 -15.08
N SER A 5 -25.94 -10.97 -14.64
CA SER A 5 -26.28 -12.09 -15.55
C SER A 5 -27.34 -11.64 -16.55
N ARG A 6 -28.40 -10.96 -16.11
CA ARG A 6 -29.47 -10.47 -17.00
C ARG A 6 -28.96 -9.52 -18.09
N SER A 7 -27.97 -8.67 -17.79
CA SER A 7 -27.36 -7.80 -18.79
C SER A 7 -26.49 -8.56 -19.80
N PHE A 8 -25.81 -9.61 -19.35
CA PHE A 8 -25.01 -10.47 -20.23
C PHE A 8 -25.92 -11.29 -21.15
N ASP A 9 -26.98 -11.89 -20.60
CA ASP A 9 -27.96 -12.67 -21.34
C ASP A 9 -28.64 -11.81 -22.42
N ALA A 10 -29.03 -10.58 -22.10
CA ALA A 10 -29.63 -9.66 -23.07
C ALA A 10 -28.65 -9.25 -24.19
N ALA A 11 -27.37 -9.02 -23.87
CA ALA A 11 -26.35 -8.68 -24.87
C ALA A 11 -25.99 -9.88 -25.74
N PHE A 12 -26.03 -11.10 -25.17
CA PHE A 12 -25.76 -12.34 -25.88
C PHE A 12 -26.87 -12.65 -26.90
N GLU A 13 -28.14 -12.52 -26.50
CA GLU A 13 -29.28 -12.69 -27.40
C GLU A 13 -29.27 -11.70 -28.58
N ASP A 14 -28.88 -10.44 -28.33
CA ASP A 14 -28.74 -9.44 -29.40
C ASP A 14 -27.60 -9.80 -30.38
N TYR A 15 -26.48 -10.31 -29.86
CA TYR A 15 -25.38 -10.79 -30.68
C TYR A 15 -25.77 -12.01 -31.54
N LEU A 16 -26.51 -12.97 -30.96
CA LEU A 16 -27.02 -14.13 -31.68
C LEU A 16 -28.00 -13.73 -32.79
N ALA A 17 -28.89 -12.77 -32.53
CA ALA A 17 -29.83 -12.27 -33.53
C ALA A 17 -29.11 -11.63 -34.73
N VAL A 18 -28.03 -10.88 -34.49
CA VAL A 18 -27.19 -10.29 -35.54
C VAL A 18 -26.42 -11.36 -36.31
N TYR A 19 -25.89 -12.38 -35.63
CA TYR A 19 -25.15 -13.49 -36.25
C TYR A 19 -26.05 -14.36 -37.14
N TYR A 20 -27.25 -14.69 -36.68
CA TYR A 20 -28.24 -15.48 -37.40
C TYR A 20 -28.72 -14.77 -38.67
N LYS A 21 -28.90 -13.45 -38.60
CA LYS A 21 -29.32 -12.63 -39.76
C LYS A 21 -28.22 -12.50 -40.83
N LYS A 22 -26.96 -12.56 -40.43
CA LYS A 22 -25.80 -12.36 -41.32
C LYS A 22 -25.39 -13.65 -42.04
N THR A 23 -25.84 -14.81 -41.56
CA THR A 23 -25.37 -16.12 -42.04
C THR A 23 -26.52 -16.90 -42.68
N GLN A 24 -26.28 -17.36 -43.91
CA GLN A 24 -27.00 -18.43 -44.64
C GLN A 24 -27.08 -19.76 -43.89
N ILE A 25 -27.74 -19.84 -42.73
CA ILE A 25 -27.67 -21.06 -41.92
C ILE A 25 -28.56 -22.15 -42.53
N ASP A 26 -27.93 -23.17 -43.11
CA ASP A 26 -28.57 -24.43 -43.54
C ASP A 26 -28.61 -25.40 -42.35
N GLU A 27 -29.60 -26.30 -42.29
CA GLU A 27 -29.82 -27.21 -41.13
C GLU A 27 -28.58 -28.05 -40.79
N ASP A 28 -27.76 -28.37 -41.79
CA ASP A 28 -26.53 -29.14 -41.63
C ASP A 28 -25.38 -28.29 -41.05
N PHE A 29 -25.34 -26.99 -41.30
CA PHE A 29 -24.31 -26.09 -40.79
C PHE A 29 -24.45 -25.83 -39.28
N GLU A 30 -25.69 -25.80 -38.76
CA GLU A 30 -25.97 -25.65 -37.33
C GLU A 30 -25.42 -26.82 -36.52
N LYS A 31 -25.55 -28.04 -37.05
CA LYS A 31 -25.10 -29.25 -36.35
C LYS A 31 -23.60 -29.38 -36.33
N GLU A 32 -22.91 -28.93 -37.37
CA GLU A 32 -21.47 -29.18 -37.51
C GLU A 32 -20.60 -28.06 -36.90
N ASN A 33 -21.08 -26.82 -36.83
CA ASN A 33 -20.23 -25.67 -36.47
C ASN A 33 -20.60 -24.97 -35.16
N LEU A 34 -21.67 -25.40 -34.47
CA LEU A 34 -22.11 -24.78 -33.23
C LEU A 34 -21.46 -25.46 -32.01
N ALA A 35 -20.51 -24.77 -31.39
CA ALA A 35 -19.84 -25.22 -30.17
C ALA A 35 -20.26 -24.33 -28.97
N LEU A 36 -20.90 -24.95 -27.97
CA LEU A 36 -21.29 -24.29 -26.73
C LEU A 36 -20.22 -24.54 -25.65
N VAL A 37 -19.59 -23.46 -25.16
CA VAL A 37 -18.58 -23.52 -24.10
C VAL A 37 -19.13 -22.90 -22.84
N ASN A 38 -19.33 -23.72 -21.80
CA ASN A 38 -19.74 -23.26 -20.48
C ASN A 38 -18.52 -23.13 -19.57
N ILE A 39 -18.24 -21.91 -19.10
CA ILE A 39 -17.14 -21.63 -18.18
C ILE A 39 -17.72 -21.44 -16.78
N TYR A 40 -17.30 -22.28 -15.84
CA TYR A 40 -17.69 -22.20 -14.44
C TYR A 40 -16.46 -21.98 -13.57
N LEU A 41 -16.65 -21.27 -12.45
CA LEU A 41 -15.64 -21.22 -11.40
C LEU A 41 -15.60 -22.58 -10.70
N GLN A 42 -14.41 -23.18 -10.60
CA GLN A 42 -14.21 -24.48 -9.95
C GLN A 42 -14.52 -24.46 -8.45
N SER A 43 -14.35 -23.31 -7.80
CA SER A 43 -14.63 -23.11 -6.36
C SER A 43 -15.00 -21.66 -6.09
N ASN A 44 -15.77 -21.40 -5.03
CA ASN A 44 -16.10 -20.06 -4.54
C ASN A 44 -14.96 -19.43 -3.72
N ALA A 45 -13.71 -19.76 -4.06
CA ALA A 45 -12.52 -19.22 -3.41
C ALA A 45 -11.77 -18.35 -4.43
N ILE A 46 -11.65 -17.07 -4.11
CA ILE A 46 -10.84 -16.12 -4.89
C ILE A 46 -9.47 -16.05 -4.21
N GLU A 47 -8.43 -16.47 -4.92
CA GLU A 47 -7.05 -16.29 -4.46
C GLU A 47 -6.61 -14.86 -4.74
N THR A 48 -6.36 -14.10 -3.68
CA THR A 48 -5.82 -12.73 -3.77
C THR A 48 -4.39 -12.71 -3.27
N TRP A 49 -3.45 -12.36 -4.14
CA TRP A 49 -2.05 -12.19 -3.78
C TRP A 49 -1.82 -10.74 -3.32
N THR A 50 -1.80 -10.52 -2.00
CA THR A 50 -1.49 -9.21 -1.42
C THR A 50 -0.05 -9.19 -0.94
N GLN A 51 0.76 -8.30 -1.51
CA GLN A 51 2.12 -8.07 -1.04
C GLN A 51 2.06 -7.14 0.18
N GLN A 52 2.28 -7.71 1.36
CA GLN A 52 2.40 -6.91 2.59
C GLN A 52 3.84 -6.44 2.72
N GLU A 53 4.04 -5.14 2.97
CA GLU A 53 5.36 -4.61 3.30
C GLU A 53 5.84 -5.28 4.60
N GLU A 54 6.91 -6.07 4.49
CA GLU A 54 7.47 -6.83 5.61
C GLU A 54 8.08 -5.92 6.67
N TYR A 55 8.37 -4.65 6.31
CA TYR A 55 9.03 -3.71 7.19
C TYR A 55 8.52 -2.29 7.05
N THR A 56 7.88 -1.81 8.11
CA THR A 56 7.49 -0.41 8.22
C THR A 56 8.54 0.37 9.00
N PHE A 57 8.55 1.70 8.84
CA PHE A 57 9.42 2.57 9.63
C PHE A 57 9.26 2.35 11.15
N TRP A 58 8.06 2.02 11.60
CA TRP A 58 7.78 1.72 13.01
C TRP A 58 8.41 0.42 13.47
N THR A 59 8.41 -0.62 12.62
CA THR A 59 9.08 -1.89 12.90
C THR A 59 10.59 -1.66 13.11
N LEU A 60 11.23 -0.83 12.26
CA LEU A 60 12.63 -0.42 12.42
C LEU A 60 12.90 0.26 13.76
N ALA A 61 12.06 1.23 14.11
CA ALA A 61 12.23 1.98 15.34
C ALA A 61 12.10 1.07 16.58
N CYS A 62 11.21 0.08 16.54
CA CYS A 62 11.04 -0.90 17.60
C CYS A 62 12.25 -1.81 17.76
N ASP A 63 12.84 -2.30 16.67
CA ASP A 63 14.02 -3.17 16.74
C ASP A 63 15.24 -2.42 17.31
N ILE A 64 15.45 -1.18 16.87
CA ILE A 64 16.53 -0.31 17.38
C ILE A 64 16.28 0.03 18.85
N GLY A 65 15.06 0.46 19.19
CA GLY A 65 14.69 0.78 20.57
C GLY A 65 14.81 -0.42 21.51
N GLY A 66 14.44 -1.62 21.03
CA GLY A 66 14.58 -2.88 21.76
C GLY A 66 16.05 -3.24 22.00
N ALA A 67 16.91 -3.13 20.98
CA ALA A 67 18.35 -3.37 21.13
C ALA A 67 19.00 -2.35 22.07
N LEU A 68 18.70 -1.06 21.91
CA LEU A 68 19.24 0.00 22.79
C LEU A 68 18.74 -0.16 24.24
N GLY A 69 17.48 -0.52 24.43
CA GLY A 69 16.91 -0.80 25.75
C GLY A 69 17.52 -2.03 26.40
N LEU A 70 17.80 -3.09 25.63
CA LEU A 70 18.39 -4.32 26.13
C LEU A 70 19.87 -4.18 26.48
N PHE A 71 20.67 -3.53 25.63
CA PHE A 71 22.13 -3.48 25.78
C PHE A 71 22.61 -2.27 26.60
N LEU A 72 21.99 -1.10 26.45
CA LEU A 72 22.40 0.13 27.14
C LEU A 72 21.49 0.48 28.32
N GLY A 73 20.33 -0.17 28.45
CA GLY A 73 19.28 0.28 29.37
C GLY A 73 18.69 1.64 28.98
N ALA A 74 18.94 2.08 27.74
CA ALA A 74 18.52 3.39 27.26
C ALA A 74 17.04 3.37 26.87
N SER A 75 16.32 4.40 27.27
CA SER A 75 14.90 4.60 26.98
C SER A 75 14.64 5.95 26.32
N VAL A 76 13.40 6.20 25.89
CA VAL A 76 12.98 7.50 25.34
C VAL A 76 13.30 8.66 26.30
N VAL A 77 13.25 8.41 27.61
CA VAL A 77 13.63 9.39 28.64
C VAL A 77 15.11 9.76 28.54
N THR A 78 16.00 8.76 28.41
CA THR A 78 17.45 9.00 28.26
C THR A 78 17.79 9.77 26.99
N ILE A 79 17.09 9.53 25.88
CA ILE A 79 17.27 10.28 24.64
C ILE A 79 16.83 11.74 24.83
N THR A 80 15.72 11.96 25.53
CA THR A 80 15.19 13.30 25.83
C THR A 80 16.15 14.08 26.73
N GLU A 81 16.71 13.46 27.76
CA GLU A 81 17.73 14.08 28.62
C GLU A 81 19.00 14.44 27.85
N PHE A 82 19.48 13.53 26.99
CA PHE A 82 20.65 13.80 26.15
C PHE A 82 20.42 15.01 25.25
N GLY A 83 19.24 15.10 24.62
CA GLY A 83 18.83 16.26 23.84
C GLY A 83 18.78 17.56 24.66
N TYR A 84 18.24 17.50 25.88
CA TYR A 84 18.19 18.64 26.79
C TYR A 84 19.59 19.14 27.17
N ILE A 85 20.53 18.24 27.47
CA ILE A 85 21.92 18.61 27.80
C ILE A 85 22.58 19.29 26.61
N ILE A 86 22.46 18.74 25.39
CA ILE A 86 23.04 19.35 24.19
C ILE A 86 22.47 20.75 23.96
N PHE A 87 21.15 20.90 24.07
CA PHE A 87 20.49 22.20 23.91
C PHE A 87 20.98 23.20 24.95
N GLN A 88 21.10 22.77 26.21
CA GLN A 88 21.61 23.60 27.29
C GLN A 88 23.06 24.04 27.03
N GLN A 89 23.92 23.15 26.53
CA GLN A 89 25.31 23.48 26.21
C GLN A 89 25.40 24.47 25.05
N TYR A 90 24.62 24.25 23.99
CA TYR A 90 24.55 25.19 22.86
C TYR A 90 24.14 26.58 23.33
N TRP A 91 23.12 26.65 24.20
CA TRP A 91 22.64 27.90 24.75
C TRP A 91 23.66 28.59 25.68
N ARG A 92 24.45 27.83 26.46
CA ARG A 92 25.56 28.39 27.26
C ARG A 92 26.63 29.00 26.38
N VAL A 93 27.03 28.32 25.30
CA VAL A 93 28.05 28.81 24.36
C VAL A 93 27.58 30.08 23.68
N ASP A 94 26.33 30.15 23.24
CA ASP A 94 25.78 31.35 22.61
C ASP A 94 25.72 32.54 23.59
N ARG A 95 25.36 32.30 24.86
CA ARG A 95 25.45 33.33 25.91
C ARG A 95 26.87 33.84 26.13
N GLN A 96 27.87 32.95 26.14
CA GLN A 96 29.28 33.34 26.32
C GLN A 96 29.76 34.24 25.17
N LYS A 97 29.44 33.88 23.92
CA LYS A 97 29.80 34.68 22.74
C LYS A 97 29.19 36.09 22.77
N LYS A 98 27.95 36.21 23.23
CA LYS A 98 27.28 37.52 23.36
C LYS A 98 27.97 38.42 24.39
N ARG A 99 28.43 37.87 25.52
CA ARG A 99 29.15 38.64 26.55
C ARG A 99 30.52 39.13 26.07
N LEU A 100 31.26 38.28 25.34
CA LEU A 100 32.57 38.65 24.77
C LEU A 100 32.47 39.72 23.68
N LYS A 101 31.44 39.65 22.81
CA LYS A 101 31.19 40.69 21.80
C LYS A 101 30.79 42.03 22.40
N LEU A 102 30.02 42.03 23.48
CA LEU A 102 29.65 43.26 24.20
C LEU A 102 30.87 43.94 24.84
N GLN A 103 31.84 43.15 25.32
CA GLN A 103 33.05 43.69 25.94
C GLN A 103 34.01 44.31 24.90
N TYR A 104 34.18 43.67 23.73
CA TYR A 104 34.95 44.23 22.61
C TYR A 104 34.28 45.43 21.92
N SER A 105 32.96 45.60 22.08
CA SER A 105 32.24 46.75 21.52
C SER A 105 32.34 48.01 22.39
N PHE A 106 32.92 47.89 23.59
CA PHE A 106 33.09 48.98 24.57
C PHE A 106 34.54 49.44 24.75
N GLU A 107 35.52 48.77 24.13
CA GLU A 107 36.89 49.26 23.89
C GLU A 107 36.99 49.91 22.50
#